data_AF-C3VDE6-F1
#
_entry.id   AF-C3VDE6-F1
#
_cell.length_a   1.000
_cell.length_b   1.000
_cell.length_c   1.000
_cell.angle_alpha   90.00
_cell.angle_beta   90.00
_cell.angle_gamma   90.00
#
_symmetry.space_group_name_H-M   'P 1'
#
loop_
_entity.id
_entity.type
_entity.pdbx_description
1 polymer ?
#
loop_
_entity_poly.entity_id
_entity_poly.type
_entity_poly.pdbx_seq_one_letter_code
_entity_poly.pdbx_strand_id
1 'polypeptide(L)'
;ALKEKGPTAVGMFGSGQWTVWEGYAALKLLKGGFRSNNLDPNARHCMASSVVGFMRTFGMDEPMGCYDDIEEADAFVLWGSNMAEMHPVLWSRMTSRRLTNAHVRIAVLSTYEH
;
A
#
# COMPACT_ATOMS: atom_id res chain seq x y z
N ALA A 1 6.16 2.15 -33.69
CA ALA A 1 5.15 2.05 -32.60
C ALA A 1 4.21 3.25 -32.54
N LEU A 2 4.53 4.38 -31.88
CA LEU A 2 3.59 5.50 -31.70
C LEU A 2 3.07 6.09 -33.02
N LYS A 3 3.96 6.33 -34.01
CA LYS A 3 3.59 6.83 -35.35
C LYS A 3 2.67 5.88 -36.13
N GLU A 4 2.85 4.58 -35.97
CA GLU A 4 2.19 3.54 -36.80
C GLU A 4 0.89 3.02 -36.17
N LYS A 5 0.85 2.91 -34.84
CA LYS A 5 -0.21 2.23 -34.09
C LYS A 5 -0.90 3.14 -33.04
N GLY A 6 -0.45 4.39 -32.92
CA GLY A 6 -1.04 5.37 -32.00
C GLY A 6 -0.67 5.17 -30.52
N PRO A 7 -1.26 5.97 -29.61
CA PRO A 7 -0.89 6.02 -28.19
C PRO A 7 -1.09 4.71 -27.42
N THR A 8 -2.01 3.86 -27.85
CA THR A 8 -2.31 2.58 -27.18
C THR A 8 -1.22 1.53 -27.41
N ALA A 9 -0.30 1.76 -28.34
CA ALA A 9 0.82 0.85 -28.63
C ALA A 9 2.11 1.18 -27.86
N VAL A 10 2.08 2.20 -26.99
CA VAL A 10 3.15 2.50 -26.04
C VAL A 10 2.63 2.31 -24.63
N GLY A 11 3.48 1.85 -23.72
CA GLY A 11 3.14 1.66 -22.32
C GLY A 11 4.37 1.70 -21.43
N MET A 12 4.13 1.86 -20.13
CA MET A 12 5.15 1.88 -19.10
C MET A 12 4.64 1.12 -17.88
N PHE A 13 5.50 0.27 -17.32
CA PHE A 13 5.23 -0.41 -16.06
C PHE A 13 6.06 0.24 -14.96
N GLY A 14 5.37 0.91 -14.04
CA GLY A 14 6.00 1.71 -13.00
C GLY A 14 6.21 0.98 -11.68
N SER A 15 6.64 1.71 -10.66
CA SER A 15 6.89 1.15 -9.33
C SER A 15 6.48 2.10 -8.22
N GLY A 16 5.97 1.55 -7.12
CA GLY A 16 5.83 2.27 -5.84
C GLY A 16 7.17 2.59 -5.17
N GLN A 17 8.28 2.06 -5.67
CA GLN A 17 9.64 2.37 -5.19
C GLN A 17 10.27 3.57 -5.91
N TRP A 18 9.59 4.15 -6.91
CA TRP A 18 10.02 5.42 -7.48
C TRP A 18 9.93 6.53 -6.44
N THR A 19 10.78 7.53 -6.60
CA THR A 19 10.53 8.82 -5.98
C THR A 19 9.20 9.38 -6.48
N VAL A 20 8.56 10.21 -5.66
CA VAL A 20 7.33 10.93 -6.04
C VAL A 20 7.54 11.68 -7.37
N TRP A 21 8.72 12.26 -7.57
CA TRP A 21 9.07 13.05 -8.74
C TRP A 21 9.21 12.20 -10.01
N GLU A 22 9.83 11.02 -9.92
CA GLU A 22 9.93 10.09 -11.05
C GLU A 22 8.55 9.60 -11.48
N GLY A 23 7.69 9.24 -10.52
CA GLY A 23 6.31 8.85 -10.80
C GLY A 23 5.51 9.98 -11.45
N TYR A 24 5.65 11.21 -10.95
CA TYR A 24 4.99 12.39 -11.51
C TYR A 24 5.49 12.72 -12.93
N ALA A 25 6.81 12.64 -13.16
CA ALA A 25 7.41 12.87 -14.46
C ALA A 25 6.96 11.81 -15.48
N ALA A 26 6.98 10.53 -15.10
CA ALA A 26 6.48 9.42 -15.92
C ALA A 26 4.99 9.60 -16.29
N LEU A 27 4.16 10.01 -15.31
CA LEU A 27 2.74 10.27 -15.52
C LEU A 27 2.53 11.40 -16.53
N LYS A 28 3.25 12.53 -16.39
CA LYS A 28 3.15 13.64 -17.35
C LYS A 28 3.67 13.25 -18.73
N LEU A 29 4.76 12.48 -18.81
CA LEU A 29 5.31 11.99 -20.06
C LEU A 29 4.31 11.10 -20.81
N LEU A 30 3.75 10.07 -20.16
CA LEU A 30 2.81 9.16 -20.82
C LEU A 30 1.48 9.83 -21.10
N LYS A 31 0.82 10.39 -20.08
CA LYS A 31 -0.56 10.89 -20.20
C LYS A 31 -0.63 12.24 -20.91
N GLY A 32 0.29 13.15 -20.60
CA GLY A 32 0.33 14.49 -21.18
C GLY A 32 1.12 14.56 -22.49
N GLY A 33 2.28 13.89 -22.56
CA GLY A 33 3.15 13.86 -23.73
C GLY A 33 2.68 12.90 -24.81
N PHE A 34 2.76 11.59 -24.54
CA PHE A 34 2.38 10.56 -25.51
C PHE A 34 0.88 10.32 -25.63
N ARG A 35 0.07 10.98 -24.79
CA ARG A 35 -1.39 10.85 -24.75
C ARG A 35 -1.86 9.40 -24.58
N SER A 36 -1.10 8.63 -23.82
CA SER A 36 -1.38 7.23 -23.49
C SER A 36 -1.70 7.09 -22.01
N ASN A 37 -2.74 6.31 -21.70
CA ASN A 37 -3.07 5.92 -20.33
C ASN A 37 -2.48 4.57 -19.92
N ASN A 38 -1.65 3.94 -20.75
CA ASN A 38 -0.99 2.67 -20.48
C ASN A 38 0.20 2.84 -19.53
N LEU A 39 -0.06 3.37 -18.35
CA LEU A 39 0.88 3.47 -17.25
C LEU A 39 0.23 2.84 -16.02
N ASP A 40 0.79 1.74 -15.54
CA ASP A 40 0.32 1.07 -14.31
C ASP A 40 1.55 0.59 -13.51
N PRO A 41 1.56 0.73 -12.18
CA PRO A 41 2.71 0.34 -11.35
C PRO A 41 2.58 -1.08 -10.79
N ASN A 42 3.68 -1.63 -10.27
CA ASN A 42 3.64 -2.84 -9.43
C ASN A 42 2.69 -2.72 -8.20
N ALA A 43 2.38 -1.50 -7.75
CA ALA A 43 1.38 -1.26 -6.70
C ALA A 43 -0.02 -1.78 -7.08
N ARG A 44 -0.30 -2.03 -8.37
CA ARG A 44 -1.49 -2.77 -8.84
C ARG A 44 -1.60 -4.15 -8.19
N HIS A 45 -0.48 -4.85 -8.04
CA HIS A 45 -0.43 -6.18 -7.43
C HIS A 45 -0.43 -6.16 -5.91
N CYS A 46 -0.41 -4.98 -5.30
CA CYS A 46 -0.31 -4.81 -3.85
C CYS A 46 -1.52 -4.04 -3.30
N MET A 47 -1.56 -2.72 -3.54
CA MET A 47 -2.47 -1.82 -2.84
C MET A 47 -3.81 -1.60 -3.55
N ALA A 48 -3.98 -2.05 -4.80
CA ALA A 48 -5.18 -1.75 -5.59
C ALA A 48 -6.50 -2.15 -4.90
N SER A 49 -6.54 -3.31 -4.23
CA SER A 49 -7.73 -3.75 -3.49
C SER A 49 -8.04 -2.84 -2.31
N SER A 50 -7.01 -2.37 -1.60
CA SER A 50 -7.13 -1.41 -0.49
C SER A 50 -7.70 -0.07 -0.99
N VAL A 51 -7.12 0.48 -2.06
CA VAL A 51 -7.57 1.74 -2.67
C VAL A 51 -9.05 1.67 -3.04
N VAL A 52 -9.48 0.60 -3.73
CA VAL A 52 -10.89 0.43 -4.10
C VAL A 52 -11.78 0.29 -2.87
N GLY A 53 -11.33 -0.38 -1.82
CA GLY A 53 -12.05 -0.47 -0.54
C GLY A 53 -12.27 0.89 0.12
N PHE A 54 -11.22 1.72 0.19
CA PHE A 54 -11.28 3.08 0.74
C PHE A 54 -12.19 3.98 -0.09
N MET A 55 -12.04 3.99 -1.42
CA MET A 55 -12.89 4.78 -2.31
C MET A 55 -14.37 4.41 -2.21
N ARG A 56 -14.70 3.12 -2.05
CA ARG A 56 -16.08 2.65 -1.90
C ARG A 56 -16.71 3.01 -0.55
N THR A 57 -15.91 3.02 0.51
CA THR A 57 -16.42 3.17 1.88
C THR A 57 -16.40 4.63 2.34
N PHE A 58 -15.35 5.37 1.99
CA PHE A 58 -15.07 6.71 2.51
C PHE A 58 -14.95 7.77 1.41
N GLY A 59 -14.82 7.39 0.14
CA GLY A 59 -14.70 8.34 -0.99
C GLY A 59 -13.33 9.02 -1.12
N MET A 60 -12.38 8.69 -0.25
CA MET A 60 -10.99 9.14 -0.27
C MET A 60 -10.08 7.95 0.06
N ASP A 61 -8.91 7.92 -0.55
CA ASP A 61 -7.91 6.87 -0.32
C ASP A 61 -7.09 7.10 0.95
N GLU A 62 -6.36 6.07 1.37
CA GLU A 62 -5.48 5.98 2.54
C GLU A 62 -6.16 5.87 3.92
N PRO A 63 -5.45 5.31 4.94
CA PRO A 63 -5.97 5.21 6.30
C PRO A 63 -6.24 6.58 6.94
N MET A 64 -7.27 6.64 7.80
CA MET A 64 -7.58 7.85 8.59
C MET A 64 -6.76 7.96 9.90
N GLY A 65 -6.22 6.84 10.38
CA GLY A 65 -5.37 6.76 11.56
C GLY A 65 -3.89 6.95 11.23
N CYS A 66 -3.04 6.80 12.24
CA CYS A 66 -1.58 6.85 12.06
C CYS A 66 -0.90 5.80 12.94
N TYR A 67 0.43 5.71 12.87
CA TYR A 67 1.13 4.69 13.64
C TYR A 67 1.08 4.91 15.15
N ASP A 68 0.74 6.10 15.62
CA ASP A 68 0.63 6.42 17.05
C ASP A 68 -0.53 5.68 17.72
N ASP A 69 -1.50 5.20 16.93
CA ASP A 69 -2.56 4.31 17.39
C ASP A 69 -2.00 3.00 17.99
N ILE A 70 -0.77 2.59 17.61
CA ILE A 70 -0.12 1.38 18.14
C ILE A 70 0.17 1.52 19.63
N GLU A 71 0.53 2.71 20.11
CA GLU A 71 0.86 2.90 21.52
C GLU A 71 -0.39 3.05 22.41
N GLU A 72 -1.53 3.37 21.81
CA GLU A 72 -2.79 3.63 22.51
C GLU A 72 -3.77 2.44 22.45
N ALA A 73 -3.64 1.53 21.47
CA ALA A 73 -4.58 0.43 21.31
C ALA A 73 -4.53 -0.61 22.46
N ASP A 74 -5.71 -1.07 22.85
CA ASP A 74 -5.88 -2.16 23.84
C ASP A 74 -5.99 -3.55 23.18
N ALA A 75 -6.29 -3.60 21.88
CA ALA A 75 -6.38 -4.84 21.14
C ALA A 75 -5.89 -4.66 19.70
N PHE A 76 -5.21 -5.70 19.19
CA PHE A 76 -4.75 -5.79 17.82
C PHE A 76 -5.33 -7.03 17.16
N VAL A 77 -5.82 -6.90 15.94
CA VAL A 77 -6.31 -8.02 15.13
C VAL A 77 -5.58 -8.00 13.78
N LEU A 78 -4.73 -9.00 13.55
CA LEU A 78 -3.97 -9.15 12.32
C LEU A 78 -4.71 -10.13 11.40
N TRP A 79 -5.31 -9.59 10.34
CA TRP A 79 -6.03 -10.35 9.32
C TRP A 79 -5.10 -10.81 8.20
N GLY A 80 -4.33 -11.88 8.43
CA GLY A 80 -3.37 -12.43 7.45
C GLY A 80 -2.07 -11.64 7.32
N SER A 81 -1.85 -10.63 8.15
CA SER A 81 -0.64 -9.79 8.11
C SER A 81 0.52 -10.45 8.86
N ASN A 82 1.57 -10.85 8.14
CA ASN A 82 2.84 -11.24 8.74
C ASN A 82 3.69 -9.99 9.07
N MET A 83 3.30 -9.26 10.11
CA MET A 83 3.97 -8.03 10.51
C MET A 83 5.41 -8.27 11.01
N ALA A 84 5.68 -9.43 11.60
CA ALA A 84 7.00 -9.75 12.15
C ALA A 84 8.10 -9.69 11.09
N GLU A 85 7.83 -10.22 9.88
CA GLU A 85 8.81 -10.25 8.79
C GLU A 85 8.62 -9.10 7.78
N MET A 86 7.37 -8.71 7.49
CA MET A 86 7.07 -7.75 6.42
C MET A 86 7.01 -6.29 6.91
N HIS A 87 6.80 -6.06 8.21
CA HIS A 87 6.73 -4.74 8.84
C HIS A 87 7.42 -4.72 10.22
N PRO A 88 8.70 -5.12 10.31
CA PRO A 88 9.35 -5.48 11.58
C PRO A 88 9.37 -4.35 12.62
N VAL A 89 9.52 -3.09 12.18
CA VAL A 89 9.52 -1.94 13.10
C VAL A 89 8.12 -1.70 13.70
N LEU A 90 7.05 -1.91 12.93
CA LEU A 90 5.67 -1.80 13.44
C LEU A 90 5.35 -2.97 14.38
N TRP A 91 5.81 -4.19 14.05
CA TRP A 91 5.70 -5.33 14.95
C TRP A 91 6.44 -5.10 16.27
N SER A 92 7.63 -4.49 16.22
CA SER A 92 8.39 -4.11 17.43
C SER A 92 7.62 -3.13 18.31
N ARG A 93 7.00 -2.09 17.73
CA ARG A 93 6.12 -1.15 18.46
C ARG A 93 4.94 -1.86 19.11
N MET A 94 4.24 -2.72 18.36
CA MET A 94 3.10 -3.49 18.88
C MET A 94 3.50 -4.49 19.98
N THR A 95 4.67 -5.12 19.82
CA THR A 95 5.25 -6.01 20.84
C THR A 95 5.59 -5.23 22.10
N SER A 96 6.18 -4.03 21.97
CA SER A 96 6.42 -3.12 23.09
C SER A 96 5.13 -2.78 23.83
N ARG A 97 4.08 -2.35 23.11
CA ARG A 97 2.75 -2.07 23.69
C ARG A 97 2.22 -3.27 24.47
N ARG A 98 2.24 -4.47 23.87
CA ARG A 98 1.73 -5.69 24.50
C ARG A 98 2.54 -6.14 25.72
N LEU A 99 3.87 -6.07 25.66
CA LEU A 99 4.73 -6.56 26.75
C LEU A 99 4.77 -5.61 27.95
N THR A 100 4.55 -4.31 27.72
CA THR A 100 4.52 -3.29 28.79
C THR A 100 3.13 -3.10 29.39
N ASN A 101 2.07 -3.63 28.78
CA ASN A 101 0.69 -3.49 29.23
C ASN A 101 -0.02 -4.86 29.26
N ALA A 102 -0.26 -5.38 30.48
CA ALA A 102 -0.79 -6.73 30.67
C ALA A 102 -2.22 -6.93 30.12
N HIS A 103 -3.01 -5.86 30.02
CA HIS A 103 -4.39 -5.90 29.52
C HIS A 103 -4.48 -5.99 28.00
N VAL A 104 -3.42 -5.59 27.28
CA VAL A 104 -3.42 -5.54 25.82
C VAL A 104 -3.50 -6.95 25.23
N ARG A 105 -4.27 -7.10 24.16
CA ARG A 105 -4.45 -8.38 23.44
C ARG A 105 -3.97 -8.30 22.00
N ILE A 106 -3.37 -9.38 21.51
CA ILE A 106 -3.02 -9.53 20.09
C ILE A 106 -3.67 -10.83 19.60
N ALA A 107 -4.49 -10.73 18.57
CA ALA A 107 -5.07 -11.85 17.85
C ALA A 107 -4.46 -11.91 16.44
N VAL A 108 -3.83 -13.02 16.09
CA VAL A 108 -3.22 -13.24 14.78
C VAL A 108 -4.01 -14.32 14.05
N LEU A 109 -4.58 -13.97 12.89
CA LEU A 109 -5.25 -14.91 12.02
C LEU A 109 -4.37 -15.12 10.79
N SER A 110 -4.02 -16.37 10.52
CA SER A 110 -3.15 -16.75 9.40
C SER A 110 -3.64 -18.06 8.79
N THR A 111 -3.30 -18.28 7.51
CA THR A 111 -3.55 -19.55 6.81
C THR A 111 -2.45 -20.58 7.08
N TYR A 112 -1.34 -20.17 7.69
CA TYR A 112 -0.21 -21.02 8.07
C TYR A 112 0.48 -20.47 9.34
N GLU A 113 1.25 -21.32 10.00
CA GLU A 113 2.13 -20.96 11.13
C GLU A 113 3.59 -21.21 10.71
N HIS A 114 4.50 -20.34 11.16
CA HIS A 114 5.94 -20.40 10.87
C HIS A 114 6.74 -20.83 12.09
#